data_AF-A0A6J6UMT0-F1
#
_entry.id   AF-A0A6J6UMT0-F1
#
_cell.length_a   1.000
_cell.length_b   1.000
_cell.length_c   1.000
_cell.angle_alpha   90.00
_cell.angle_beta   90.00
_cell.angle_gamma   90.00
#
_symmetry.space_group_name_H-M   'P 1'
#
loop_
_entity.id
_entity.type
_entity.pdbx_description
1 polymer ?
#
loop_
_entity_poly.entity_id
_entity_poly.type
_entity_poly.pdbx_seq_one_letter_code
_entity_poly.pdbx_strand_id
1 'polypeptide(L)'
;MITQLIATSAAVEIAERRGTYPGAGVYAGRPHAVMQRAFIALKTSNMLAFLTGFVEPVLFLLAFGYGLGGLVGGVDAQGQDLSYAAFIAPALLASSAMNGAIFDSTYNVYFKMHYGRIYQGMLSTSLGPLDVALGEIGWAMLRGATYAVGFMSVTAVFGLVPTWWALLTIPAAVLIAFAFSAIGMACTSYMTSFQQLNWLNFWLLPMFLFSGTFFPISSYPGWLQPVIEITPLAQAIEMVRSIWFGQFDLGLAVNVLYFVAFSVIGAALTTRRLTALFLR
;
A
#
# COMPACT_ATOMS: atom_id res chain seq x y z
N MET A 1 19.35 -19.39 41.93
CA MET A 1 18.04 -20.05 42.10
C MET A 1 16.91 -19.04 42.35
N ILE A 2 17.08 -18.09 43.29
CA ILE A 2 16.07 -17.05 43.61
C ILE A 2 15.75 -16.12 42.42
N THR A 3 16.75 -15.70 41.64
CA THR A 3 16.55 -14.82 40.47
C THR A 3 15.76 -15.47 39.34
N GLN A 4 15.89 -16.80 39.15
CA GLN A 4 15.09 -17.52 38.16
C GLN A 4 13.64 -17.63 38.62
N LEU A 5 13.38 -17.90 39.91
CA LEU A 5 12.02 -17.96 40.46
C LEU A 5 11.27 -16.62 40.34
N ILE A 6 11.94 -15.49 40.57
CA ILE A 6 11.36 -14.15 40.43
C ILE A 6 11.07 -13.81 38.96
N ALA A 7 11.94 -14.21 38.04
CA ALA A 7 11.72 -14.00 36.60
C ALA A 7 10.54 -14.84 36.10
N THR A 8 10.39 -16.08 36.59
CA THR A 8 9.26 -16.95 36.24
C THR A 8 7.95 -16.43 36.84
N SER A 9 7.95 -15.97 38.10
CA SER A 9 6.73 -15.42 38.72
C SER A 9 6.27 -14.14 38.05
N ALA A 10 7.19 -13.24 37.69
CA ALA A 10 6.87 -12.02 36.94
C ALA A 10 6.36 -12.35 35.52
N ALA A 11 6.94 -13.35 34.85
CA ALA A 11 6.46 -13.79 33.54
C ALA A 11 5.05 -14.41 33.61
N VAL A 12 4.75 -15.17 34.66
CA VAL A 12 3.42 -15.75 34.92
C VAL A 12 2.41 -14.66 35.26
N GLU A 13 2.77 -13.70 36.10
CA GLU A 13 1.89 -12.58 36.47
C GLU A 13 1.57 -11.67 35.27
N ILE A 14 2.53 -11.46 34.37
CA ILE A 14 2.32 -10.76 33.09
C ILE A 14 1.40 -11.57 32.17
N ALA A 15 1.51 -12.90 32.15
CA ALA A 15 0.63 -13.77 31.37
C ALA A 15 -0.81 -13.78 31.93
N GLU A 16 -0.99 -13.82 33.24
CA GLU A 16 -2.30 -13.80 33.91
C GLU A 16 -3.00 -12.43 33.77
N ARG A 17 -2.25 -11.32 33.89
CA ARG A 17 -2.79 -9.97 33.59
C ARG A 17 -3.23 -9.80 32.14
N ARG A 18 -2.69 -10.60 31.21
CA ARG A 18 -3.08 -10.57 29.79
C ARG A 18 -4.36 -11.36 29.53
N GLY A 19 -4.64 -12.44 30.27
CA GLY A 19 -5.85 -13.24 30.11
C GLY A 19 -7.17 -12.52 30.41
N THR A 20 -7.14 -11.32 30.99
CA THR A 20 -8.31 -10.63 31.56
C THR A 20 -8.91 -9.53 30.69
N TYR A 21 -8.32 -9.18 29.53
CA TYR A 21 -8.91 -8.20 28.60
C TYR A 21 -9.60 -8.89 27.41
N PRO A 22 -10.84 -8.47 27.04
CA PRO A 22 -11.47 -8.96 25.82
C PRO A 22 -10.62 -8.56 24.60
N GLY A 23 -10.03 -9.55 23.92
CA GLY A 23 -9.17 -9.35 22.74
C GLY A 23 -7.67 -9.64 22.96
N ALA A 24 -7.24 -10.05 24.15
CA ALA A 24 -5.84 -10.35 24.43
C ALA A 24 -5.24 -11.52 23.61
N GLY A 25 -6.07 -12.44 23.11
CA GLY A 25 -5.64 -13.46 22.14
C GLY A 25 -5.49 -12.95 20.70
N VAL A 26 -6.02 -11.75 20.40
CA VAL A 26 -6.06 -11.16 19.05
C VAL A 26 -4.94 -10.13 18.86
N TYR A 27 -4.64 -9.33 19.90
CA TYR A 27 -3.64 -8.26 19.86
C TYR A 27 -2.77 -8.26 21.12
N ALA A 28 -1.46 -8.44 20.96
CA ALA A 28 -0.47 -8.44 22.03
C ALA A 28 0.36 -7.14 22.11
N GLY A 29 0.12 -6.17 21.21
CA GLY A 29 0.78 -4.85 21.24
C GLY A 29 2.19 -4.84 20.67
N ARG A 30 2.55 -5.81 19.83
CA ARG A 30 3.92 -5.98 19.30
C ARG A 30 4.01 -6.00 17.76
N PRO A 31 3.28 -5.16 17.00
CA PRO A 31 3.42 -5.12 15.55
C PRO A 31 4.82 -4.66 15.11
N HIS A 32 5.49 -3.85 15.94
CA HIS A 32 6.86 -3.40 15.70
C HIS A 32 7.87 -4.55 15.61
N ALA A 33 7.65 -5.66 16.32
CA ALA A 33 8.55 -6.82 16.28
C ALA A 33 8.52 -7.50 14.89
N VAL A 34 7.35 -7.54 14.26
CA VAL A 34 7.17 -8.06 12.90
C VAL A 34 7.83 -7.12 11.89
N MET A 35 7.68 -5.81 12.06
CA MET A 35 8.38 -4.81 11.23
C MET A 35 9.91 -4.89 11.36
N GLN A 36 10.43 -5.03 12.58
CA GLN A 36 11.87 -5.19 12.81
C GLN A 36 12.41 -6.43 12.12
N ARG A 37 11.67 -7.54 12.17
CA ARG A 37 12.03 -8.75 11.46
C ARG A 37 12.04 -8.56 9.94
N ALA A 38 11.03 -7.87 9.39
CA ALA A 38 10.99 -7.54 7.98
C ALA A 38 12.18 -6.66 7.56
N PHE A 39 12.56 -5.69 8.41
CA PHE A 39 13.72 -4.83 8.20
C PHE A 39 15.05 -5.60 8.22
N ILE A 40 15.22 -6.54 9.15
CA ILE A 40 16.43 -7.38 9.20
C ILE A 40 16.52 -8.26 7.96
N ALA A 41 15.40 -8.87 7.54
CA ALA A 41 15.34 -9.68 6.32
C ALA A 41 15.64 -8.85 5.06
N LEU A 42 15.18 -7.59 5.02
CA LEU A 42 15.47 -6.65 3.96
C LEU A 42 16.97 -6.42 3.80
N LYS A 43 17.65 -6.07 4.91
CA LYS A 43 19.07 -5.71 4.91
C LYS A 43 19.96 -6.85 4.40
N THR A 44 19.58 -8.09 4.64
CA THR A 44 20.42 -9.26 4.35
C THR A 44 20.19 -9.85 2.96
N SER A 45 18.98 -9.76 2.38
CA SER A 45 18.68 -10.51 1.14
C SER A 45 17.87 -9.74 0.09
N ASN A 46 17.05 -8.75 0.47
CA ASN A 46 16.08 -8.14 -0.45
C ASN A 46 16.27 -6.62 -0.65
N MET A 47 17.38 -6.05 -0.18
CA MET A 47 17.59 -4.59 -0.21
C MET A 47 17.51 -4.02 -1.64
N LEU A 48 18.13 -4.70 -2.61
CA LEU A 48 18.10 -4.25 -4.01
C LEU A 48 16.67 -4.29 -4.57
N ALA A 49 15.97 -5.42 -4.45
CA ALA A 49 14.61 -5.56 -4.97
C ALA A 49 13.60 -4.60 -4.33
N PHE A 50 13.81 -4.23 -3.07
CA PHE A 50 12.99 -3.21 -2.40
C PHE A 50 13.31 -1.82 -2.93
N LEU A 51 14.59 -1.45 -3.04
CA LEU A 51 14.96 -0.12 -3.50
C LEU A 51 14.63 0.10 -4.97
N THR A 52 14.68 -0.92 -5.82
CA THR A 52 14.42 -0.76 -7.26
C THR A 52 12.94 -0.78 -7.63
N GLY A 53 12.01 -0.92 -6.68
CA GLY A 53 10.59 -1.03 -7.03
C GLY A 53 9.96 0.23 -7.64
N PHE A 54 10.57 1.41 -7.45
CA PHE A 54 10.15 2.64 -8.13
C PHE A 54 10.71 2.78 -9.55
N VAL A 55 11.63 1.90 -9.98
CA VAL A 55 12.26 1.96 -11.30
C VAL A 55 11.24 1.74 -12.41
N GLU A 56 10.30 0.80 -12.23
CA GLU A 56 9.24 0.55 -13.23
C GLU A 56 8.39 1.81 -13.52
N PRO A 57 7.82 2.51 -12.52
CA PRO A 57 7.16 3.80 -12.72
C PRO A 57 8.05 4.84 -13.41
N VAL A 58 9.35 4.90 -13.07
CA VAL A 58 10.30 5.81 -13.74
C VAL A 58 10.49 5.43 -15.21
N LEU A 59 10.60 4.14 -15.52
CA LEU A 59 10.68 3.66 -16.90
C LEU A 59 9.40 3.97 -17.67
N PHE A 60 8.23 3.85 -17.04
CA PHE A 60 6.97 4.28 -17.64
C PHE A 60 6.94 5.78 -17.89
N LEU A 61 7.43 6.61 -16.96
CA LEU A 61 7.54 8.05 -17.17
C LEU A 61 8.49 8.38 -18.33
N LEU A 62 9.62 7.69 -18.46
CA LEU A 62 10.55 7.89 -19.57
C LEU A 62 9.95 7.44 -20.91
N ALA A 63 9.34 6.25 -20.95
CA ALA A 63 8.78 5.68 -22.17
C ALA A 63 7.55 6.45 -22.66
N PHE A 64 6.58 6.71 -21.77
CA PHE A 64 5.34 7.38 -22.14
C PHE A 64 5.49 8.90 -22.06
N GLY A 65 5.98 9.43 -20.95
CA GLY A 65 6.08 10.87 -20.72
C GLY A 65 7.00 11.57 -21.71
N TYR A 66 8.21 11.03 -21.92
CA TYR A 66 9.19 11.60 -22.84
C TYR A 66 9.20 10.93 -24.21
N GLY A 67 9.07 9.60 -24.28
CA GLY A 67 9.06 8.88 -25.55
C GLY A 67 7.82 9.14 -26.42
N LEU A 68 6.64 9.22 -25.80
CA LEU A 68 5.38 9.54 -26.48
C LEU A 68 4.95 11.00 -26.35
N GLY A 69 5.49 11.75 -25.39
CA GLY A 69 5.11 13.15 -25.15
C GLY A 69 5.29 14.07 -26.36
N GLY A 70 6.31 13.81 -27.20
CA GLY A 70 6.52 14.54 -28.45
C GLY A 70 5.47 14.27 -29.55
N LEU A 71 4.72 13.17 -29.44
CA LEU A 71 3.66 12.79 -30.39
C LEU A 71 2.27 13.22 -29.91
N VAL A 72 2.04 13.20 -28.60
CA VAL A 72 0.73 13.48 -27.97
C VAL A 72 0.51 14.99 -27.76
N GLY A 73 1.58 15.77 -27.55
CA GLY A 73 1.48 17.20 -27.28
C GLY A 73 1.02 17.51 -25.85
N GLY A 74 0.31 18.64 -25.69
CA GLY A 74 -0.29 19.06 -24.43
C GLY A 74 -1.58 18.29 -24.12
N VAL A 75 -1.80 17.97 -22.85
CA VAL A 75 -3.02 17.34 -22.35
C VAL A 75 -3.74 18.31 -21.45
N ASP A 76 -4.99 18.63 -21.80
CA ASP A 76 -5.88 19.37 -20.92
C ASP A 76 -6.31 18.47 -19.76
N ALA A 77 -5.86 18.81 -18.57
CA ALA A 77 -6.33 18.22 -17.34
C ALA A 77 -6.63 19.31 -16.32
N GLN A 78 -7.83 19.25 -15.74
CA GLN A 78 -8.32 20.23 -14.76
C GLN A 78 -8.26 21.69 -15.29
N GLY A 79 -8.45 21.89 -16.59
CA GLY A 79 -8.46 23.21 -17.24
C GLY A 79 -7.08 23.83 -17.42
N GLN A 80 -6.00 23.05 -17.27
CA GLN A 80 -4.63 23.45 -17.54
C GLN A 80 -4.06 22.60 -18.67
N ASP A 81 -3.38 23.26 -19.62
CA ASP A 81 -2.60 22.57 -20.64
C ASP A 81 -1.28 22.11 -20.04
N LEU A 82 -1.18 20.80 -19.77
CA LEU A 82 -0.03 20.18 -19.14
C LEU A 82 0.79 19.41 -20.15
N SER A 83 2.12 19.40 -19.98
CA SER A 83 2.93 18.44 -20.71
C SER A 83 2.51 17.02 -20.36
N TYR A 84 2.55 16.10 -21.32
CA TYR A 84 2.16 14.71 -21.09
C TYR A 84 2.92 14.07 -19.91
N ALA A 85 4.21 14.39 -19.76
CA ALA A 85 5.02 13.96 -18.63
C ALA A 85 4.50 14.50 -17.28
N ALA A 86 4.09 15.77 -17.21
CA ALA A 86 3.51 16.37 -16.01
C ALA A 86 2.13 15.78 -15.67
N PHE A 87 1.36 15.37 -16.67
CA PHE A 87 0.06 14.72 -16.47
C PHE A 87 0.20 13.30 -15.86
N ILE A 88 1.11 12.48 -16.39
CA ILE A 88 1.25 11.08 -15.96
C ILE A 88 2.08 10.92 -14.67
N ALA A 89 2.98 11.86 -14.36
CA ALA A 89 3.86 11.77 -13.19
C ALA A 89 3.11 11.51 -11.85
N PRO A 90 2.11 12.32 -11.42
CA PRO A 90 1.37 12.05 -10.19
C PRO A 90 0.62 10.71 -10.23
N ALA A 91 0.12 10.31 -11.41
CA ALA A 91 -0.59 9.05 -11.55
C ALA A 91 0.32 7.83 -11.41
N LEU A 92 1.54 7.91 -11.94
CA LEU A 92 2.57 6.88 -11.80
C LEU A 92 3.08 6.79 -10.35
N LEU A 93 3.14 7.91 -9.61
CA LEU A 93 3.43 7.89 -8.18
C LEU A 93 2.34 7.12 -7.41
N ALA A 94 1.06 7.47 -7.62
CA ALA A 94 -0.06 6.77 -6.98
C ALA A 94 -0.05 5.25 -7.30
N SER A 95 0.18 4.91 -8.57
CA SER A 95 0.26 3.53 -9.04
C SER A 95 1.46 2.78 -8.46
N SER A 96 2.60 3.46 -8.24
CA SER A 96 3.77 2.85 -7.60
C SER A 96 3.50 2.48 -6.14
N ALA A 97 2.81 3.35 -5.40
CA ALA A 97 2.43 3.13 -4.02
C ALA A 97 1.45 1.94 -3.90
N MET A 98 0.47 1.87 -4.81
CA MET A 98 -0.45 0.74 -4.93
C MET A 98 0.29 -0.57 -5.22
N ASN A 99 1.12 -0.61 -6.27
CA ASN A 99 1.83 -1.83 -6.66
C ASN A 99 2.77 -2.33 -5.56
N GLY A 100 3.51 -1.43 -4.92
CA GLY A 100 4.36 -1.76 -3.78
C GLY A 100 3.57 -2.38 -2.62
N ALA A 101 2.42 -1.78 -2.28
CA ALA A 101 1.56 -2.26 -1.20
C ALA A 101 0.89 -3.60 -1.51
N ILE A 102 0.38 -3.79 -2.72
CA ILE A 102 -0.25 -5.04 -3.14
C ILE A 102 0.77 -6.17 -3.22
N PHE A 103 1.94 -5.93 -3.81
CA PHE A 103 2.97 -6.96 -3.93
C PHE A 103 3.37 -7.52 -2.55
N ASP A 104 3.50 -6.64 -1.57
CA ASP A 104 3.91 -7.01 -0.23
C ASP A 104 2.76 -7.62 0.60
N SER A 105 1.56 -7.04 0.53
CA SER A 105 0.39 -7.58 1.25
C SER A 105 -0.20 -8.86 0.65
N THR A 106 0.18 -9.19 -0.58
CA THR A 106 -0.26 -10.41 -1.28
C THR A 106 0.84 -11.42 -1.42
N TYR A 107 1.82 -11.22 -2.29
CA TYR A 107 2.81 -12.25 -2.60
C TYR A 107 3.67 -12.62 -1.39
N ASN A 108 4.18 -11.61 -0.70
CA ASN A 108 5.06 -11.80 0.46
C ASN A 108 4.27 -12.41 1.64
N VAL A 109 3.09 -11.88 1.93
CA VAL A 109 2.20 -12.42 2.97
C VAL A 109 1.75 -13.86 2.64
N TYR A 110 1.33 -14.15 1.41
CA TYR A 110 0.94 -15.50 0.96
C TYR A 110 2.09 -16.49 1.14
N PHE A 111 3.30 -16.11 0.72
CA PHE A 111 4.48 -16.94 0.86
C PHE A 111 4.79 -17.26 2.32
N LYS A 112 4.71 -16.25 3.20
CA LYS A 112 4.90 -16.41 4.64
C LYS A 112 3.82 -17.28 5.29
N MET A 113 2.57 -17.20 4.83
CA MET A 113 1.43 -17.99 5.33
C MET A 113 1.51 -19.46 4.89
N HIS A 114 1.73 -19.72 3.60
CA HIS A 114 1.56 -21.05 3.03
C HIS A 114 2.87 -21.87 2.97
N TYR A 115 3.98 -21.24 2.64
CA TYR A 115 5.26 -21.94 2.42
C TYR A 115 6.20 -21.83 3.62
N GLY A 116 6.26 -20.67 4.27
CA GLY A 116 7.21 -20.47 5.35
C GLY A 116 6.77 -21.04 6.71
N ARG A 117 5.50 -21.45 6.90
CA ARG A 117 4.86 -21.78 8.21
C ARG A 117 5.15 -20.76 9.31
N ILE A 118 5.50 -19.54 8.93
CA ILE A 118 6.06 -18.53 9.82
C ILE A 118 4.98 -18.04 10.77
N TYR A 119 3.74 -17.98 10.29
CA TYR A 119 2.58 -17.62 11.10
C TYR A 119 2.27 -18.69 12.16
N GLN A 120 2.47 -19.98 11.86
CA GLN A 120 2.32 -21.05 12.85
C GLN A 120 3.39 -20.92 13.95
N GLY A 121 4.64 -20.62 13.60
CA GLY A 121 5.70 -20.34 14.57
C GLY A 121 5.52 -19.02 15.36
N MET A 122 4.93 -18.00 14.73
CA MET A 122 4.64 -16.72 15.39
C MET A 122 3.48 -16.83 16.39
N LEU A 123 2.49 -17.69 16.15
CA LEU A 123 1.43 -18.00 17.11
C LEU A 123 1.90 -18.87 18.28
N SER A 124 2.98 -19.63 18.10
CA SER A 124 3.71 -20.26 19.21
C SER A 124 4.50 -19.24 20.06
N THR A 125 4.56 -17.99 19.61
CA THR A 125 5.15 -16.85 20.32
C THR A 125 4.02 -15.96 20.85
N SER A 126 4.31 -15.04 21.80
CA SER A 126 3.34 -14.08 22.37
C SER A 126 2.84 -13.00 21.37
N LEU A 127 2.60 -13.33 20.10
CA LEU A 127 2.06 -12.43 19.07
C LEU A 127 0.64 -12.82 18.70
N GLY A 128 -0.27 -11.84 18.66
CA GLY A 128 -1.63 -12.04 18.18
C GLY A 128 -1.72 -11.91 16.65
N PRO A 129 -2.76 -12.49 16.02
CA PRO A 129 -3.08 -12.29 14.59
C PRO A 129 -3.04 -10.83 14.13
N LEU A 130 -3.50 -9.91 14.96
CA LEU A 130 -3.59 -8.48 14.65
C LEU A 130 -2.21 -7.81 14.67
N ASP A 131 -1.29 -8.25 15.55
CA ASP A 131 0.09 -7.74 15.54
C ASP A 131 0.79 -8.08 14.24
N VAL A 132 0.54 -9.27 13.69
CA VAL A 132 1.14 -9.67 12.43
C VAL A 132 0.53 -8.89 11.27
N ALA A 133 -0.80 -8.74 11.25
CA ALA A 133 -1.48 -7.94 10.24
C ALA A 133 -0.95 -6.49 10.20
N LEU A 134 -0.95 -5.81 11.35
CA LEU A 134 -0.47 -4.44 11.45
C LEU A 134 1.03 -4.32 11.15
N GLY A 135 1.83 -5.33 11.51
CA GLY A 135 3.26 -5.35 11.22
C GLY A 135 3.56 -5.46 9.72
N GLU A 136 2.86 -6.36 9.01
CA GLU A 136 3.01 -6.53 7.55
C GLU A 136 2.43 -5.34 6.78
N ILE A 137 1.27 -4.81 7.20
CA ILE A 137 0.70 -3.58 6.64
C ILE A 137 1.64 -2.39 6.89
N GLY A 138 2.23 -2.29 8.09
CA GLY A 138 3.25 -1.30 8.42
C GLY A 138 4.48 -1.38 7.52
N TRP A 139 4.91 -2.60 7.19
CA TRP A 139 6.00 -2.84 6.26
C TRP A 139 5.65 -2.40 4.83
N ALA A 140 4.43 -2.71 4.37
CA ALA A 140 3.93 -2.28 3.08
C ALA A 140 3.83 -0.74 2.97
N MET A 141 3.44 -0.05 4.06
CA MET A 141 3.42 1.41 4.13
C MET A 141 4.83 2.00 3.97
N LEU A 142 5.84 1.45 4.64
CA LEU A 142 7.24 1.91 4.50
C LEU A 142 7.76 1.72 3.08
N ARG A 143 7.39 0.62 2.42
CA ARG A 143 7.70 0.38 1.01
C ARG A 143 7.05 1.42 0.12
N GLY A 144 5.75 1.66 0.29
CA GLY A 144 5.03 2.71 -0.46
C GLY A 144 5.64 4.09 -0.28
N ALA A 145 6.03 4.45 0.95
CA ALA A 145 6.75 5.69 1.23
C ALA A 145 8.09 5.77 0.50
N THR A 146 8.87 4.68 0.52
CA THR A 146 10.16 4.60 -0.16
C THR A 146 10.00 4.79 -1.67
N TYR A 147 8.96 4.18 -2.27
CA TYR A 147 8.71 4.29 -3.70
C TYR A 147 8.27 5.70 -4.08
N ALA A 148 7.39 6.31 -3.28
CA ALA A 148 6.97 7.69 -3.46
C ALA A 148 8.15 8.67 -3.36
N VAL A 149 9.03 8.51 -2.37
CA VAL A 149 10.24 9.33 -2.22
C VAL A 149 11.21 9.13 -3.39
N GLY A 150 11.46 7.88 -3.79
CA GLY A 150 12.33 7.58 -4.93
C GLY A 150 11.82 8.18 -6.23
N PHE A 151 10.52 7.98 -6.52
CA PHE A 151 9.87 8.52 -7.70
C PHE A 151 9.79 10.06 -7.68
N MET A 152 9.47 10.67 -6.53
CA MET A 152 9.48 12.11 -6.33
C MET A 152 10.87 12.70 -6.60
N SER A 153 11.92 12.04 -6.11
CA SER A 153 13.30 12.50 -6.32
C SER A 153 13.64 12.55 -7.80
N VAL A 154 13.25 11.52 -8.56
CA VAL A 154 13.47 11.45 -10.00
C VAL A 154 12.67 12.53 -10.74
N THR A 155 11.37 12.65 -10.46
CA THR A 155 10.50 13.67 -11.09
C THR A 155 10.91 15.10 -10.76
N ALA A 156 11.45 15.34 -9.56
CA ALA A 156 12.03 16.63 -9.18
C ALA A 156 13.26 16.98 -10.03
N VAL A 157 14.15 16.02 -10.31
CA VAL A 157 15.30 16.22 -11.22
C VAL A 157 14.84 16.53 -12.65
N PHE A 158 13.73 15.93 -13.09
CA PHE A 158 13.10 16.21 -14.38
C PHE A 158 12.31 17.53 -14.43
N GLY A 159 12.19 18.26 -13.32
CA GLY A 159 11.45 19.53 -13.26
C GLY A 159 9.92 19.38 -13.37
N LEU A 160 9.38 18.20 -13.05
CA LEU A 160 7.94 17.90 -13.16
C LEU A 160 7.17 18.20 -11.87
N VAL A 161 7.84 18.75 -10.85
CA VAL A 161 7.24 19.12 -9.57
C VAL A 161 6.94 20.62 -9.59
N PRO A 162 5.67 21.03 -9.76
CA PRO A 162 5.33 22.44 -9.93
C PRO A 162 5.29 23.21 -8.61
N THR A 163 4.99 22.54 -7.50
CA THR A 163 4.69 23.20 -6.22
C THR A 163 5.31 22.45 -5.03
N TRP A 164 5.64 23.18 -3.96
CA TRP A 164 6.12 22.60 -2.70
C TRP A 164 5.11 21.64 -2.05
N TRP A 165 3.82 21.83 -2.33
CA TRP A 165 2.75 20.93 -1.88
C TRP A 165 2.89 19.49 -2.38
N ALA A 166 3.66 19.25 -3.45
CA ALA A 166 3.95 17.91 -3.92
C ALA A 166 4.58 17.01 -2.83
N LEU A 167 5.27 17.59 -1.83
CA LEU A 167 5.77 16.82 -0.69
C LEU A 167 4.66 16.13 0.12
N LEU A 168 3.45 16.70 0.15
CA LEU A 168 2.28 16.07 0.78
C LEU A 168 1.78 14.84 0.01
N THR A 169 2.27 14.58 -1.20
CA THR A 169 1.95 13.32 -1.89
C THR A 169 2.64 12.12 -1.26
N ILE A 170 3.71 12.31 -0.48
CA ILE A 170 4.35 11.22 0.29
C ILE A 170 3.40 10.66 1.35
N PRO A 171 2.82 11.45 2.28
CA PRO A 171 1.82 10.93 3.20
C PRO A 171 0.55 10.44 2.48
N ALA A 172 0.15 11.05 1.36
CA ALA A 172 -0.95 10.52 0.54
C ALA A 172 -0.62 9.12 -0.02
N ALA A 173 0.61 8.90 -0.48
CA ALA A 173 1.08 7.59 -0.95
C ALA A 173 1.14 6.56 0.18
N VAL A 174 1.48 6.98 1.41
CA VAL A 174 1.40 6.11 2.60
C VAL A 174 -0.04 5.70 2.89
N LEU A 175 -0.99 6.63 2.79
CA LEU A 175 -2.42 6.33 2.96
C LEU A 175 -2.93 5.37 1.87
N ILE A 176 -2.54 5.59 0.61
CA ILE A 176 -2.81 4.69 -0.51
C ILE A 176 -2.23 3.30 -0.20
N ALA A 177 -0.96 3.23 0.20
CA ALA A 177 -0.30 1.97 0.54
C ALA A 177 -0.99 1.26 1.70
N PHE A 178 -1.44 1.99 2.73
CA PHE A 178 -2.21 1.43 3.84
C PHE A 178 -3.53 0.81 3.36
N ALA A 179 -4.29 1.54 2.54
CA ALA A 179 -5.59 1.07 2.07
C ALA A 179 -5.47 -0.17 1.16
N PHE A 180 -4.56 -0.12 0.19
CA PHE A 180 -4.32 -1.25 -0.70
C PHE A 180 -3.70 -2.44 0.01
N SER A 181 -2.80 -2.24 0.98
CA SER A 181 -2.23 -3.36 1.74
C SER A 181 -3.25 -4.01 2.68
N ALA A 182 -4.11 -3.23 3.31
CA ALA A 182 -5.17 -3.75 4.17
C ALA A 182 -6.17 -4.63 3.40
N ILE A 183 -6.53 -4.24 2.18
CA ILE A 183 -7.44 -5.02 1.33
C ILE A 183 -6.71 -6.16 0.63
N GLY A 184 -5.49 -5.93 0.15
CA GLY A 184 -4.65 -6.97 -0.44
C GLY A 184 -4.42 -8.12 0.53
N MET A 185 -4.15 -7.81 1.80
CA MET A 185 -4.02 -8.82 2.85
C MET A 185 -5.33 -9.57 3.11
N ALA A 186 -6.47 -8.85 3.15
CA ALA A 186 -7.79 -9.46 3.28
C ALA A 186 -8.02 -10.46 2.14
N CYS A 187 -7.86 -10.05 0.88
CA CYS A 187 -8.00 -10.92 -0.29
C CYS A 187 -7.08 -12.14 -0.21
N THR A 188 -5.82 -11.93 0.16
CA THR A 188 -4.80 -13.00 0.25
C THR A 188 -5.16 -14.04 1.31
N SER A 189 -5.81 -13.65 2.40
CA SER A 189 -6.28 -14.58 3.43
C SER A 189 -7.44 -15.49 3.01
N TYR A 190 -8.05 -15.24 1.85
CA TYR A 190 -9.02 -16.15 1.22
C TYR A 190 -8.39 -17.04 0.14
N MET A 191 -7.15 -16.73 -0.28
CA MET A 191 -6.47 -17.48 -1.34
C MET A 191 -5.85 -18.76 -0.79
N THR A 192 -6.06 -19.86 -1.51
CA THR A 192 -5.61 -21.20 -1.15
C THR A 192 -4.54 -21.74 -2.12
N SER A 193 -4.41 -21.13 -3.29
CA SER A 193 -3.45 -21.55 -4.33
C SER A 193 -2.64 -20.36 -4.86
N PHE A 194 -1.38 -20.60 -5.19
CA PHE A 194 -0.49 -19.60 -5.77
C PHE A 194 -1.05 -19.05 -7.10
N GLN A 195 -1.72 -19.88 -7.89
CA GLN A 195 -2.36 -19.46 -9.15
C GLN A 195 -3.44 -18.40 -8.93
N GLN A 196 -4.12 -18.39 -7.77
CA GLN A 196 -5.14 -17.39 -7.47
C GLN A 196 -4.53 -15.99 -7.30
N LEU A 197 -3.24 -15.87 -6.93
CA LEU A 197 -2.57 -14.57 -6.88
C LEU A 197 -2.56 -13.89 -8.26
N ASN A 198 -2.57 -14.65 -9.36
CA ASN A 198 -2.65 -14.08 -10.71
C ASN A 198 -3.99 -13.41 -10.99
N TRP A 199 -5.08 -13.80 -10.30
CA TRP A 199 -6.35 -13.10 -10.42
C TRP A 199 -6.24 -11.66 -9.91
N LEU A 200 -5.35 -11.39 -8.96
CA LEU A 200 -5.13 -10.03 -8.50
C LEU A 200 -4.55 -9.17 -9.63
N ASN A 201 -3.54 -9.65 -10.36
CA ASN A 201 -3.01 -8.95 -11.54
C ASN A 201 -4.05 -8.76 -12.64
N PHE A 202 -4.93 -9.76 -12.84
CA PHE A 202 -6.02 -9.64 -13.81
C PHE A 202 -6.95 -8.45 -13.51
N TRP A 203 -7.17 -8.11 -12.23
CA TRP A 203 -7.96 -6.93 -11.84
C TRP A 203 -7.12 -5.64 -11.74
N LEU A 204 -5.86 -5.74 -11.29
CA LEU A 204 -4.98 -4.58 -11.16
C LEU A 204 -4.61 -3.99 -12.51
N LEU A 205 -4.37 -4.80 -13.53
CA LEU A 205 -3.91 -4.32 -14.84
C LEU A 205 -4.97 -3.44 -15.54
N PRO A 206 -6.25 -3.85 -15.68
CA PRO A 206 -7.29 -2.97 -16.18
C PRO A 206 -7.46 -1.73 -15.32
N MET A 207 -7.45 -1.87 -14.00
CA MET A 207 -7.56 -0.72 -13.12
C MET A 207 -6.42 0.27 -13.38
N PHE A 208 -5.17 -0.19 -13.48
CA PHE A 208 -4.02 0.66 -13.82
C PHE A 208 -4.16 1.37 -15.17
N LEU A 209 -4.66 0.67 -16.19
CA LEU A 209 -4.79 1.23 -17.54
C LEU A 209 -5.93 2.25 -17.65
N PHE A 210 -7.07 1.99 -17.00
CA PHE A 210 -8.30 2.76 -17.17
C PHE A 210 -8.54 3.83 -16.11
N SER A 211 -7.85 3.81 -14.96
CA SER A 211 -8.07 4.75 -13.84
C SER A 211 -7.58 6.19 -14.06
N GLY A 212 -7.45 6.62 -15.31
CA GLY A 212 -6.97 7.97 -15.63
C GLY A 212 -5.45 8.15 -15.50
N THR A 213 -4.69 7.05 -15.60
CA THR A 213 -3.22 7.06 -15.50
C THR A 213 -2.56 7.68 -16.73
N PHE A 214 -3.02 7.29 -17.92
CA PHE A 214 -2.42 7.70 -19.20
C PHE A 214 -3.25 8.71 -19.97
N PHE A 215 -4.55 8.80 -19.68
CA PHE A 215 -5.49 9.71 -20.34
C PHE A 215 -6.47 10.28 -19.31
N PRO A 216 -7.01 11.50 -19.51
CA PRO A 216 -8.06 12.04 -18.66
C PRO A 216 -9.31 11.15 -18.67
N ILE A 217 -10.00 11.04 -17.53
CA ILE A 217 -11.24 10.25 -17.43
C ILE A 217 -12.33 10.81 -18.36
N SER A 218 -12.33 12.14 -18.57
CA SER A 218 -13.25 12.83 -19.48
C SER A 218 -13.14 12.38 -20.94
N SER A 219 -12.04 11.72 -21.34
CA SER A 219 -11.87 11.16 -22.68
C SER A 219 -12.67 9.87 -22.91
N TYR A 220 -13.16 9.21 -21.86
CA TYR A 220 -13.99 8.02 -21.98
C TYR A 220 -15.45 8.37 -22.30
N PRO A 221 -16.22 7.44 -22.93
CA PRO A 221 -17.66 7.60 -23.10
C PRO A 221 -18.36 7.85 -21.76
N GLY A 222 -19.35 8.74 -21.72
CA GLY A 222 -19.98 9.21 -20.47
C GLY A 222 -20.56 8.11 -19.56
N TRP A 223 -20.94 6.96 -20.10
CA TRP A 223 -21.41 5.82 -19.31
C TRP A 223 -20.29 5.08 -18.55
N LEU A 224 -19.04 5.18 -19.04
CA LEU A 224 -17.89 4.49 -18.46
C LEU A 224 -17.16 5.33 -17.41
N GLN A 225 -17.24 6.67 -17.52
CA GLN A 225 -16.66 7.61 -16.56
C GLN A 225 -17.02 7.30 -15.09
N PRO A 226 -18.30 7.16 -14.69
CA PRO A 226 -18.64 6.91 -13.29
C PRO A 226 -18.14 5.55 -12.79
N VAL A 227 -18.03 4.55 -13.67
CA VAL A 227 -17.52 3.22 -13.31
C VAL A 227 -16.03 3.30 -12.97
N ILE A 228 -15.28 4.06 -13.77
CA ILE A 228 -13.85 4.28 -13.56
C ILE A 228 -13.62 5.14 -12.32
N GLU A 229 -14.41 6.20 -12.11
CA GLU A 229 -14.27 7.11 -10.96
C GLU A 229 -14.45 6.40 -9.62
N ILE A 230 -15.29 5.36 -9.53
CA ILE A 230 -15.48 4.60 -8.30
C ILE A 230 -14.25 3.75 -7.95
N THR A 231 -13.39 3.46 -8.93
CA THR A 231 -12.23 2.59 -8.70
C THR A 231 -11.26 3.21 -7.69
N PRO A 232 -10.69 2.40 -6.78
CA PRO A 232 -9.77 2.93 -5.76
C PRO A 232 -8.56 3.64 -6.37
N LEU A 233 -8.06 3.16 -7.50
CA LEU A 233 -6.90 3.78 -8.14
C LEU A 233 -7.25 5.13 -8.78
N ALA A 234 -8.43 5.30 -9.39
CA ALA A 234 -8.83 6.60 -9.93
C ALA A 234 -8.90 7.65 -8.82
N GLN A 235 -9.48 7.29 -7.68
CA GLN A 235 -9.53 8.12 -6.47
C GLN A 235 -8.12 8.44 -5.93
N ALA A 236 -7.19 7.48 -5.97
CA ALA A 236 -5.80 7.70 -5.56
C ALA A 236 -5.10 8.69 -6.49
N ILE A 237 -5.26 8.51 -7.80
CA ILE A 237 -4.65 9.36 -8.82
C ILE A 237 -5.16 10.78 -8.67
N GLU A 238 -6.47 10.96 -8.52
CA GLU A 238 -7.05 12.30 -8.36
C GLU A 238 -6.58 12.96 -7.05
N MET A 239 -6.57 12.24 -5.92
CA MET A 239 -5.99 12.73 -4.67
C MET A 239 -4.54 13.21 -4.82
N VAL A 240 -3.69 12.38 -5.43
CA VAL A 240 -2.27 12.72 -5.64
C VAL A 240 -2.13 13.88 -6.62
N ARG A 241 -2.94 13.92 -7.68
CA ARG A 241 -2.91 14.99 -8.69
C ARG A 241 -3.31 16.34 -8.10
N SER A 242 -4.40 16.40 -7.31
CA SER A 242 -4.83 17.62 -6.62
C SER A 242 -3.73 18.15 -5.71
N ILE A 243 -3.10 17.29 -4.90
CA ILE A 243 -1.98 17.69 -4.03
C ILE A 243 -0.75 18.13 -4.85
N TRP A 244 -0.42 17.41 -5.93
CA TRP A 244 0.75 17.68 -6.78
C TRP A 244 0.70 19.07 -7.41
N PHE A 245 -0.48 19.48 -7.89
CA PHE A 245 -0.72 20.80 -8.47
C PHE A 245 -1.14 21.85 -7.43
N GLY A 246 -1.20 21.51 -6.14
CA GLY A 246 -1.58 22.44 -5.07
C GLY A 246 -3.06 22.86 -5.10
N GLN A 247 -3.92 22.05 -5.71
CA GLN A 247 -5.36 22.26 -5.76
C GLN A 247 -6.01 21.61 -4.53
N PHE A 248 -6.50 22.43 -3.60
CA PHE A 248 -7.17 21.98 -2.39
C PHE A 248 -8.66 22.30 -2.50
N ASP A 249 -9.42 21.35 -3.02
CA ASP A 249 -10.85 21.47 -3.24
C ASP A 249 -11.64 20.47 -2.37
N LEU A 250 -12.97 20.52 -2.48
CA LEU A 250 -13.84 19.55 -1.79
C LEU A 250 -13.60 18.12 -2.31
N GLY A 251 -13.21 17.98 -3.58
CA GLY A 251 -12.85 16.70 -4.20
C GLY A 251 -11.71 16.01 -3.47
N LEU A 252 -10.64 16.73 -3.13
CA LEU A 252 -9.54 16.19 -2.34
C LEU A 252 -10.01 15.63 -0.99
N ALA A 253 -10.90 16.36 -0.29
CA ALA A 253 -11.44 15.90 0.99
C ALA A 253 -12.27 14.61 0.84
N VAL A 254 -13.06 14.51 -0.25
CA VAL A 254 -13.80 13.29 -0.60
C VAL A 254 -12.85 12.13 -0.87
N ASN A 255 -11.77 12.34 -1.62
CA ASN A 255 -10.80 11.30 -1.95
C ASN A 255 -10.07 10.81 -0.68
N VAL A 256 -9.66 11.73 0.20
CA VAL A 256 -9.05 11.37 1.48
C VAL A 256 -10.03 10.57 2.35
N LEU A 257 -11.29 11.02 2.45
CA LEU A 257 -12.32 10.30 3.21
C LEU A 257 -12.60 8.92 2.63
N TYR A 258 -12.64 8.80 1.30
CA TYR A 258 -12.76 7.52 0.60
C TYR A 258 -11.63 6.58 1.02
N PHE A 259 -10.37 7.04 1.00
CA PHE A 259 -9.23 6.23 1.39
C PHE A 259 -9.25 5.85 2.87
N VAL A 260 -9.63 6.77 3.75
CA VAL A 260 -9.79 6.46 5.18
C VAL A 260 -10.84 5.37 5.38
N ALA A 261 -12.01 5.49 4.74
CA ALA A 261 -13.05 4.47 4.81
C ALA A 261 -12.58 3.13 4.22
N PHE A 262 -11.93 3.16 3.06
CA PHE A 262 -11.39 1.99 2.37
C PHE A 262 -10.36 1.25 3.23
N SER A 263 -9.46 2.00 3.88
CA SER A 263 -8.49 1.47 4.83
C SER A 263 -9.13 0.83 6.07
N VAL A 264 -10.13 1.49 6.67
CA VAL A 264 -10.83 0.96 7.86
C VAL A 264 -11.55 -0.34 7.52
N ILE A 265 -12.23 -0.40 6.38
CA ILE A 265 -12.91 -1.60 5.90
C ILE A 265 -11.89 -2.72 5.65
N GLY A 266 -10.79 -2.43 4.95
CA GLY A 266 -9.71 -3.40 4.71
C GLY A 266 -9.11 -3.96 5.99
N ALA A 267 -8.81 -3.09 6.96
CA ALA A 267 -8.24 -3.49 8.23
C ALA A 267 -9.22 -4.34 9.06
N ALA A 268 -10.51 -3.98 9.05
CA ALA A 268 -11.56 -4.74 9.72
C ALA A 268 -11.74 -6.14 9.09
N LEU A 269 -11.78 -6.24 7.76
CA LEU A 269 -11.90 -7.52 7.05
C LEU A 269 -10.69 -8.42 7.30
N THR A 270 -9.48 -7.88 7.18
CA THR A 270 -8.23 -8.61 7.49
C THR A 270 -8.24 -9.12 8.92
N THR A 271 -8.58 -8.27 9.88
CA THR A 271 -8.61 -8.65 11.30
C THR A 271 -9.60 -9.78 11.56
N ARG A 272 -10.84 -9.65 11.05
CA ARG A 272 -11.88 -10.68 11.22
C ARG A 272 -11.46 -12.02 10.63
N ARG A 273 -10.84 -12.00 9.45
CA ARG A 273 -10.45 -13.23 8.75
C ARG A 273 -9.25 -13.92 9.38
N LEU A 274 -8.21 -13.19 9.75
CA LEU A 274 -7.04 -13.76 10.42
C LEU A 274 -7.40 -14.32 11.80
N THR A 275 -8.29 -13.64 12.54
CA THR A 275 -8.81 -14.15 13.81
C THR A 275 -9.53 -15.50 13.62
N ALA A 276 -10.38 -15.62 12.59
CA ALA A 276 -11.09 -16.86 12.28
C ALA A 276 -10.17 -18.00 11.78
N LEU A 277 -9.02 -17.66 11.18
CA LEU A 277 -8.04 -18.63 10.69
C LEU A 277 -7.13 -19.16 11.80
N PHE A 278 -6.75 -18.31 12.75
CA PHE A 278 -5.72 -18.63 13.74
C PHE A 278 -6.24 -19.00 15.13
N LEU A 279 -7.51 -18.69 15.46
CA LEU A 279 -8.16 -19.10 16.71
C LEU A 279 -9.05 -20.35 16.55
N ARG A 280 -8.79 -21.17 15.53
CA ARG A 280 -9.35 -22.53 15.38
C ARG A 280 -8.38 -23.56 15.94
#